data_AF-A0AAD4NY46-F1
#
_entry.id   AF-A0AAD4NY46-F1
#
_cell.length_a   1.000
_cell.length_b   1.000
_cell.length_c   1.000
_cell.angle_alpha   90.00
_cell.angle_beta   90.00
_cell.angle_gamma   90.00
#
_symmetry.space_group_name_H-M   'P 1'
#
loop_
_entity.id
_entity.type
_entity.pdbx_description
1 polymer ?
#
loop_
_entity_poly.entity_id
_entity_poly.type
_entity_poly.pdbx_seq_one_letter_code
_entity_poly.pdbx_strand_id
1 'polypeptide(L)'
;MLIILNGPHNFRCGLVRPLVADVAVVAKCHLSSLYRHEKGKLFGQLVDLLQYYEGFEIDDHQGRQMTDDEVLQAHYRLLQAFQLLAFKKIPKLRELALANIGAINRRADLAKKLSILSAEELRDLVCAKDIQESVPHLLAEVKQPNIGEVKPSAVTAEVTFSISSYKAQIRSEWNSLKEHDVLFLLSICHSFEPLSAEEAEKAIVPQKLGLQYLRGSQYHMAVSDIAEKGTDDVYSTFNILVSRKPEENNFKAILESIRDLMNETCNVPDWLHDIFLGYGDPSAAQWINMPDLLEKVDFKDTFLDTAHVKESFPSYQVRFVKSDGTDNCDPCPPFRIKFPTNPEGRIYESSPRSSNTSSAVEDDRSDKLELLFESYIAPDPGPYPQDQPKQNSVRFTPIQVGAIISGIQPGLIMVVGPPGTGKTDTAVQILNALYHNCPSQRTLIITDSNQALNDLFEKIMERDVPARYLLRFGQGEQELAADLDFSCQGRVNAMLVRRLIPTTA
;
A
#
# COMPACT_ATOMS: atom_id res chain seq x y z
N MET A 1 -26.17 -5.97 3.50
CA MET A 1 -26.99 -4.79 3.83
C MET A 1 -26.17 -3.92 4.76
N LEU A 2 -25.49 -2.89 4.25
CA LEU A 2 -24.71 -1.98 5.09
C LEU A 2 -25.69 -1.04 5.80
N ILE A 3 -25.83 -1.15 7.12
CA ILE A 3 -26.62 -0.22 7.92
C ILE A 3 -25.68 0.85 8.46
N ILE A 4 -25.43 1.88 7.64
CA ILE A 4 -24.66 3.06 8.07
C ILE A 4 -25.57 3.92 8.96
N LEU A 5 -25.51 3.69 10.27
CA LEU A 5 -26.21 4.50 11.27
C LEU A 5 -25.43 5.80 11.53
N ASN A 6 -25.63 6.79 10.66
CA ASN A 6 -25.10 8.13 10.87
C ASN A 6 -25.75 8.79 12.10
N GLY A 7 -25.01 8.86 13.21
CA GLY A 7 -25.40 9.55 14.45
C GLY A 7 -24.22 10.31 15.06
N PRO A 8 -24.44 11.47 15.72
CA PRO A 8 -23.38 12.39 16.16
C PRO A 8 -22.65 11.96 17.45
N HIS A 9 -22.65 10.66 17.77
CA HIS A 9 -22.01 10.09 18.94
C HIS A 9 -21.25 8.83 18.56
N ASN A 10 -20.06 8.65 19.14
CA ASN A 10 -19.16 7.53 18.88
C ASN A 10 -19.77 6.18 19.33
N PHE A 11 -20.61 5.60 18.49
CA PHE A 11 -20.98 4.19 18.55
C PHE A 11 -19.73 3.35 18.31
N ARG A 12 -19.08 2.91 19.40
CA ARG A 12 -17.95 1.98 19.34
C ARG A 12 -18.38 0.69 18.62
N CYS A 13 -17.85 0.45 17.43
CA CYS A 13 -18.22 -0.69 16.58
C CYS A 13 -18.03 -2.06 17.28
N GLY A 14 -17.15 -2.14 18.29
CA GLY A 14 -16.93 -3.34 19.12
C GLY A 14 -18.15 -3.85 19.91
N LEU A 15 -19.30 -3.16 19.91
CA LEU A 15 -20.56 -3.72 20.41
C LEU A 15 -21.32 -4.56 19.35
N VAL A 16 -21.06 -4.37 18.06
CA VAL A 16 -21.79 -5.07 16.98
C VAL A 16 -21.38 -6.54 16.89
N ARG A 17 -20.08 -6.82 16.99
CA ARG A 17 -19.52 -8.17 16.85
C ARG A 17 -20.02 -9.14 17.96
N PRO A 18 -20.02 -8.79 19.26
CA PRO A 18 -20.67 -9.60 20.30
C PRO A 18 -22.15 -9.89 20.03
N LEU A 19 -22.92 -8.91 19.51
CA LEU A 19 -24.35 -9.10 19.21
C LEU A 19 -24.58 -10.05 18.01
N VAL A 20 -23.79 -9.95 16.95
CA VAL A 20 -23.84 -10.87 15.81
C VAL A 20 -23.47 -12.29 16.24
N ALA A 21 -22.45 -12.41 17.10
CA ALA A 21 -21.98 -13.68 17.64
C ALA A 21 -23.00 -14.34 18.58
N ASP A 22 -23.67 -13.58 19.47
CA ASP A 22 -24.72 -14.08 20.37
C ASP A 22 -25.95 -14.59 19.60
N VAL A 23 -26.41 -13.81 18.61
CA VAL A 23 -27.48 -14.22 17.69
C VAL A 23 -27.06 -15.41 16.82
N ALA A 24 -25.78 -15.78 16.77
CA ALA A 24 -25.22 -16.89 16.00
C ALA A 24 -25.61 -16.85 14.52
N VAL A 25 -25.51 -15.67 13.91
CA VAL A 25 -25.98 -15.40 12.54
C VAL A 25 -25.29 -16.33 11.52
N VAL A 26 -23.96 -16.38 11.54
CA VAL A 26 -23.15 -17.20 10.60
C VAL A 26 -23.55 -18.69 10.65
N ALA A 27 -23.72 -19.25 11.85
CA ALA A 27 -24.16 -20.64 12.03
C ALA A 27 -25.56 -20.90 11.45
N LYS A 28 -26.52 -19.99 11.68
CA LYS A 28 -27.88 -20.07 11.12
C LYS A 28 -27.88 -19.92 9.59
N CYS A 29 -26.98 -19.10 9.05
CA CYS A 29 -26.79 -18.95 7.60
C CYS A 29 -26.22 -20.22 6.96
N HIS A 30 -25.17 -20.83 7.53
CA HIS A 30 -24.58 -22.10 7.05
C HIS A 30 -25.56 -23.29 7.09
N LEU A 31 -26.46 -23.31 8.07
CA LEU A 31 -27.55 -24.29 8.16
C LEU A 31 -28.72 -24.02 7.21
N SER A 32 -28.77 -22.86 6.56
CA SER A 32 -29.87 -22.50 5.67
C SER A 32 -29.85 -23.30 4.36
N SER A 33 -31.03 -23.62 3.83
CA SER A 33 -31.16 -24.20 2.49
C SER A 33 -30.59 -23.28 1.40
N LEU A 34 -30.62 -21.95 1.60
CA LEU A 34 -30.10 -20.97 0.65
C LEU A 34 -28.57 -21.07 0.49
N TYR A 35 -27.81 -21.30 1.57
CA TYR A 35 -26.35 -21.46 1.49
C TYR A 35 -25.93 -22.65 0.61
N ARG A 36 -26.69 -23.75 0.67
CA ARG A 36 -26.43 -24.98 -0.10
C ARG A 36 -27.03 -24.99 -1.51
N HIS A 37 -27.81 -23.96 -1.88
CA HIS A 37 -28.53 -23.91 -3.14
C HIS A 37 -27.74 -23.14 -4.20
N GLU A 38 -27.68 -23.62 -5.45
CA GLU A 38 -26.85 -23.03 -6.51
C GLU A 38 -27.13 -21.53 -6.74
N LYS A 39 -28.41 -21.15 -6.84
CA LYS A 39 -28.86 -19.74 -6.92
C LYS A 39 -28.47 -18.87 -5.71
N GLY A 40 -28.07 -19.49 -4.60
CA GLY A 40 -27.61 -18.85 -3.37
C GLY A 40 -26.10 -18.65 -3.28
N LYS A 41 -25.32 -18.97 -4.32
CA LYS A 41 -23.84 -18.86 -4.31
C LYS A 41 -23.31 -17.50 -3.81
N LEU A 42 -23.94 -16.39 -4.20
CA LEU A 42 -23.58 -15.05 -3.71
C LEU A 42 -23.88 -14.87 -2.21
N PHE A 43 -24.98 -15.45 -1.72
CA PHE A 43 -25.28 -15.45 -0.29
C PHE A 43 -24.24 -16.27 0.49
N GLY A 44 -23.80 -17.42 -0.04
CA GLY A 44 -22.68 -18.19 0.53
C GLY A 44 -21.41 -17.34 0.68
N GLN A 45 -20.95 -16.71 -0.40
CA GLN A 45 -19.77 -15.84 -0.39
C GLN A 45 -19.87 -14.67 0.60
N LEU A 46 -21.06 -14.12 0.82
CA LEU A 46 -21.31 -13.06 1.80
C LEU A 46 -21.34 -13.58 3.25
N VAL A 47 -21.74 -14.84 3.46
CA VAL A 47 -21.71 -15.51 4.78
C VAL A 47 -20.27 -15.90 5.14
N ASP A 48 -19.49 -16.39 4.19
CA ASP A 48 -18.06 -16.68 4.37
C ASP A 48 -17.27 -15.40 4.71
N LEU A 49 -17.59 -14.28 4.03
CA LEU A 49 -17.02 -12.96 4.34
C LEU A 49 -17.46 -12.44 5.72
N LEU A 50 -18.71 -12.68 6.13
CA LEU A 50 -19.17 -12.34 7.49
C LEU A 50 -18.45 -13.18 8.55
N GLN A 51 -18.20 -14.47 8.28
CA GLN A 51 -17.44 -15.35 9.17
C GLN A 51 -15.99 -14.86 9.34
N TYR A 52 -15.35 -14.38 8.27
CA TYR A 52 -14.02 -13.77 8.36
C TYR A 52 -14.02 -12.56 9.31
N TYR A 53 -15.01 -11.65 9.20
CA TYR A 53 -15.11 -10.51 10.10
C TYR A 53 -15.58 -10.85 11.53
N GLU A 54 -16.39 -11.90 11.75
CA GLU A 54 -16.70 -12.40 13.11
C GLU A 54 -15.43 -12.95 13.79
N GLY A 55 -14.55 -13.60 13.01
CA GLY A 55 -13.28 -14.17 13.47
C GLY A 55 -12.08 -13.22 13.53
N PHE A 56 -12.18 -11.98 13.02
CA PHE A 56 -11.02 -11.10 12.80
C PHE A 56 -10.25 -10.72 14.08
N GLU A 57 -8.93 -10.72 14.03
CA GLU A 57 -8.04 -10.70 15.21
C GLU A 57 -7.77 -9.27 15.72
N ILE A 58 -8.84 -8.61 16.15
CA ILE A 58 -8.87 -7.22 16.66
C ILE A 58 -9.44 -7.15 18.09
N ASP A 59 -8.87 -6.28 18.92
CA ASP A 59 -9.39 -5.90 20.23
C ASP A 59 -10.59 -4.96 20.06
N ASP A 60 -11.80 -5.46 20.33
CA ASP A 60 -13.06 -4.71 20.21
C ASP A 60 -13.16 -3.46 21.14
N HIS A 61 -12.27 -3.31 22.12
CA HIS A 61 -12.22 -2.16 23.04
C HIS A 61 -11.14 -1.13 22.68
N GLN A 62 -9.98 -1.58 22.20
CA GLN A 62 -8.83 -0.71 21.88
C GLN A 62 -8.67 -0.44 20.37
N GLY A 63 -9.26 -1.26 19.50
CA GLY A 63 -9.14 -1.14 18.04
C GLY A 63 -7.81 -1.62 17.44
N ARG A 64 -6.88 -2.13 18.26
CA ARG A 64 -5.61 -2.69 17.81
C ARG A 64 -5.72 -4.15 17.36
N GLN A 65 -4.78 -4.58 16.53
CA GLN A 65 -4.57 -6.00 16.26
C GLN A 65 -4.21 -6.76 17.55
N MET A 66 -4.72 -7.98 17.69
CA MET A 66 -4.34 -8.92 18.73
C MET A 66 -3.04 -9.65 18.33
N THR A 67 -2.16 -9.89 19.30
CA THR A 67 -0.97 -10.73 19.09
C THR A 67 -1.32 -12.22 19.13
N ASP A 68 -0.49 -13.08 18.52
CA ASP A 68 -0.65 -14.53 18.50
C ASP A 68 -0.91 -15.14 19.89
N ASP A 69 -0.20 -14.66 20.93
CA ASP A 69 -0.41 -15.11 22.32
C ASP A 69 -1.77 -14.67 22.87
N GLU A 70 -2.24 -13.46 22.55
CA GLU A 70 -3.56 -12.99 22.96
C GLU A 70 -4.69 -13.75 22.26
N VAL A 71 -4.53 -14.07 20.97
CA VAL A 71 -5.46 -14.93 20.22
C VAL A 71 -5.49 -16.34 20.82
N LEU A 72 -4.32 -16.94 21.06
CA LEU A 72 -4.18 -18.26 21.68
C LEU A 72 -4.78 -18.29 23.09
N GLN A 73 -4.53 -17.24 23.89
CA GLN A 73 -5.03 -17.11 25.25
C GLN A 73 -6.55 -16.87 25.29
N ALA A 74 -7.12 -16.11 24.35
CA ALA A 74 -8.56 -15.97 24.18
C ALA A 74 -9.22 -17.31 23.83
N HIS A 75 -8.64 -18.05 22.89
CA HIS A 75 -9.10 -19.40 22.52
C HIS A 75 -9.01 -20.39 23.69
N TYR A 76 -7.91 -20.37 24.45
CA TYR A 76 -7.74 -21.22 25.64
C TYR A 76 -8.75 -20.87 26.74
N ARG A 77 -9.07 -19.59 26.96
CA ARG A 77 -10.14 -19.17 27.88
C ARG A 77 -11.50 -19.71 27.45
N LEU A 78 -11.83 -19.66 26.16
CA LEU A 78 -13.09 -20.21 25.61
C LEU A 78 -13.18 -21.73 25.83
N LEU A 79 -12.14 -22.48 25.48
CA LEU A 79 -12.11 -23.93 25.68
C LEU A 79 -12.13 -24.32 27.17
N GLN A 80 -11.45 -23.58 28.05
CA GLN A 80 -11.51 -23.81 29.50
C GLN A 80 -12.91 -23.52 30.08
N ALA A 81 -13.57 -22.43 29.65
CA ALA A 81 -14.94 -22.12 30.04
C ALA A 81 -15.92 -23.23 29.59
N PHE A 82 -15.73 -23.75 28.37
CA PHE A 82 -16.48 -24.90 27.86
C PHE A 82 -16.22 -26.18 28.67
N GLN A 83 -14.96 -26.50 29.00
CA GLN A 83 -14.61 -27.65 29.85
C GLN A 83 -15.23 -27.55 31.25
N LEU A 84 -15.21 -26.36 31.87
CA LEU A 84 -15.85 -26.11 33.18
C LEU A 84 -17.37 -26.27 33.12
N LEU A 85 -18.02 -25.77 32.06
CA LEU A 85 -19.46 -25.95 31.83
C LEU A 85 -19.81 -27.42 31.64
N ALA A 86 -19.06 -28.13 30.78
CA ALA A 86 -19.22 -29.56 30.53
C ALA A 86 -19.06 -30.40 31.81
N PHE A 87 -18.01 -30.15 32.61
CA PHE A 87 -17.79 -30.84 33.89
C PHE A 87 -18.94 -30.64 34.88
N LYS A 88 -19.47 -29.41 34.95
CA LYS A 88 -20.51 -29.00 35.90
C LYS A 88 -21.91 -29.48 35.50
N LYS A 89 -22.23 -29.50 34.20
CA LYS A 89 -23.59 -29.82 33.71
C LYS A 89 -23.76 -31.24 33.17
N ILE A 90 -22.77 -31.82 32.48
CA ILE A 90 -22.96 -33.07 31.73
C ILE A 90 -21.95 -34.13 32.18
N PRO A 91 -22.34 -35.08 33.05
CA PRO A 91 -21.45 -36.14 33.54
C PRO A 91 -20.76 -36.97 32.45
N LYS A 92 -21.43 -37.16 31.30
CA LYS A 92 -20.89 -37.86 30.11
C LYS A 92 -19.66 -37.17 29.53
N LEU A 93 -19.49 -35.86 29.70
CA LEU A 93 -18.39 -35.09 29.14
C LEU A 93 -17.19 -34.93 30.08
N ARG A 94 -17.13 -35.65 31.21
CA ARG A 94 -15.99 -35.55 32.15
C ARG A 94 -14.65 -35.88 31.50
N GLU A 95 -14.59 -36.82 30.56
CA GLU A 95 -13.37 -37.13 29.78
C GLU A 95 -13.02 -36.10 28.69
N LEU A 96 -13.96 -35.21 28.34
CA LEU A 96 -13.68 -34.01 27.55
C LEU A 96 -13.14 -32.91 28.47
N ALA A 97 -13.82 -32.67 29.58
CA ALA A 97 -13.48 -31.62 30.54
C ALA A 97 -12.12 -31.80 31.25
N LEU A 98 -11.66 -33.04 31.41
CA LEU A 98 -10.35 -33.36 31.99
C LEU A 98 -9.23 -33.57 30.95
N ALA A 99 -9.53 -33.44 29.65
CA ALA A 99 -8.53 -33.57 28.59
C ALA A 99 -7.64 -32.33 28.48
N ASN A 100 -6.41 -32.51 27.99
CA ASN A 100 -5.56 -31.40 27.59
C ASN A 100 -6.15 -30.70 26.36
N ILE A 101 -6.05 -29.36 26.31
CA ILE A 101 -6.60 -28.52 25.23
C ILE A 101 -6.17 -29.01 23.84
N GLY A 102 -4.90 -29.42 23.68
CA GLY A 102 -4.37 -29.95 22.42
C GLY A 102 -5.09 -31.19 21.87
N ALA A 103 -5.75 -31.99 22.71
CA ALA A 103 -6.52 -33.18 22.32
C ALA A 103 -8.04 -32.93 22.18
N ILE A 104 -8.48 -31.67 22.27
CA ILE A 104 -9.86 -31.24 21.99
C ILE A 104 -9.96 -30.02 21.05
N ASN A 105 -8.83 -29.36 20.76
CA ASN A 105 -8.74 -28.18 19.89
C ASN A 105 -9.24 -28.43 18.45
N ARG A 106 -9.01 -29.63 17.92
CA ARG A 106 -9.40 -29.96 16.53
C ARG A 106 -10.89 -30.30 16.44
N ARG A 107 -11.56 -29.73 15.44
CA ARG A 107 -12.99 -29.91 15.12
C ARG A 107 -13.43 -31.38 15.08
N ALA A 108 -12.59 -32.27 14.56
CA ALA A 108 -12.86 -33.71 14.49
C ALA A 108 -12.77 -34.42 15.86
N ASP A 109 -11.81 -34.05 16.71
CA ASP A 109 -11.63 -34.64 18.04
C ASP A 109 -12.71 -34.17 19.02
N LEU A 110 -13.10 -32.89 18.93
CA LEU A 110 -14.25 -32.35 19.66
C LEU A 110 -15.54 -33.07 19.28
N ALA A 111 -15.83 -33.18 17.97
CA ALA A 111 -17.02 -33.84 17.46
C ALA A 111 -17.14 -35.31 17.89
N LYS A 112 -16.03 -36.07 17.84
CA LYS A 112 -15.99 -37.48 18.27
C LYS A 112 -16.31 -37.67 19.76
N LYS A 113 -16.06 -36.65 20.61
CA LYS A 113 -16.47 -36.66 22.02
C LYS A 113 -17.90 -36.13 22.22
N LEU A 114 -18.38 -35.23 21.37
CA LEU A 114 -19.74 -34.69 21.42
C LEU A 114 -20.81 -35.65 20.88
N SER A 115 -20.47 -36.57 19.98
CA SER A 115 -21.40 -37.57 19.43
C SER A 115 -21.91 -38.61 20.45
N ILE A 116 -21.49 -38.52 21.72
CA ILE A 116 -21.95 -39.35 22.86
C ILE A 116 -23.27 -38.81 23.45
N LEU A 117 -23.64 -37.58 23.09
CA LEU A 117 -24.81 -36.85 23.60
C LEU A 117 -26.08 -37.11 22.79
N SER A 118 -27.23 -37.11 23.45
CA SER A 118 -28.54 -37.07 22.78
C SER A 118 -28.79 -35.69 22.15
N ALA A 119 -29.76 -35.59 21.24
CA ALA A 119 -30.20 -34.31 20.70
C ALA A 119 -30.84 -33.37 21.74
N GLU A 120 -31.14 -33.85 22.96
CA GLU A 120 -31.64 -33.04 24.08
C GLU A 120 -30.47 -32.54 24.94
N GLU A 121 -29.53 -33.42 25.28
CA GLU A 121 -28.28 -33.04 25.94
C GLU A 121 -27.43 -32.08 25.08
N LEU A 122 -27.47 -32.25 23.76
CA LEU A 122 -26.92 -31.29 22.81
C LEU A 122 -27.70 -29.99 22.77
N ARG A 123 -29.02 -29.94 22.97
CA ARG A 123 -29.74 -28.65 23.05
C ARG A 123 -29.43 -27.91 24.35
N ASP A 124 -29.34 -28.62 25.47
CA ASP A 124 -28.86 -28.08 26.75
C ASP A 124 -27.40 -27.59 26.69
N LEU A 125 -26.58 -28.17 25.81
CA LEU A 125 -25.20 -27.74 25.53
C LEU A 125 -25.11 -26.63 24.47
N VAL A 126 -25.95 -26.64 23.43
CA VAL A 126 -25.92 -25.72 22.27
C VAL A 126 -26.65 -24.40 22.53
N CYS A 127 -27.36 -24.30 23.66
CA CYS A 127 -27.44 -23.03 24.41
C CYS A 127 -26.05 -22.42 24.76
N ALA A 128 -24.94 -23.11 24.43
CA ALA A 128 -23.57 -22.62 24.32
C ALA A 128 -22.79 -23.17 23.07
N LYS A 129 -23.38 -23.08 21.85
CA LYS A 129 -22.78 -23.20 20.49
C LYS A 129 -22.30 -24.59 19.96
N ASP A 130 -22.04 -24.66 18.63
CA ASP A 130 -21.66 -25.80 17.73
C ASP A 130 -20.76 -25.26 16.55
N ILE A 131 -20.28 -25.86 15.43
CA ILE A 131 -20.67 -26.96 14.46
C ILE A 131 -19.39 -27.64 13.85
N GLN A 132 -19.52 -28.81 13.19
CA GLN A 132 -18.48 -29.74 12.64
C GLN A 132 -18.12 -29.62 11.09
N GLU A 133 -17.11 -30.39 10.58
CA GLU A 133 -16.73 -30.76 9.16
C GLU A 133 -15.51 -30.05 8.47
N SER A 134 -15.09 -30.36 7.22
CA SER A 134 -14.21 -31.50 6.74
C SER A 134 -13.60 -31.27 5.31
N VAL A 135 -12.38 -31.75 4.95
CA VAL A 135 -11.78 -31.72 3.54
C VAL A 135 -10.60 -32.73 3.31
N PRO A 136 -10.35 -33.27 2.07
CA PRO A 136 -9.13 -34.04 1.66
C PRO A 136 -8.16 -33.30 0.67
N HIS A 137 -7.23 -34.01 -0.04
CA HIS A 137 -6.05 -33.48 -0.78
C HIS A 137 -5.72 -34.16 -2.14
N LEU A 138 -4.79 -33.58 -2.95
CA LEU A 138 -4.27 -34.11 -4.25
C LEU A 138 -2.83 -33.61 -4.60
N LEU A 139 -2.25 -34.00 -5.75
CA LEU A 139 -0.79 -33.98 -6.07
C LEU A 139 -0.36 -33.15 -7.30
N ALA A 140 0.97 -32.88 -7.39
CA ALA A 140 1.76 -32.41 -8.54
C ALA A 140 3.27 -32.79 -8.29
N GLU A 141 4.24 -32.36 -9.11
CA GLU A 141 5.65 -32.38 -8.64
C GLU A 141 5.78 -31.37 -7.50
N VAL A 142 6.07 -31.87 -6.30
CA VAL A 142 5.85 -31.15 -5.04
C VAL A 142 7.14 -31.11 -4.25
N LYS A 143 7.73 -29.91 -4.12
CA LYS A 143 8.76 -29.68 -3.09
C LYS A 143 8.08 -29.73 -1.72
N GLN A 144 8.76 -30.37 -0.76
CA GLN A 144 8.22 -30.58 0.59
C GLN A 144 7.71 -29.26 1.20
N PRO A 145 6.61 -29.29 1.98
CA PRO A 145 6.10 -28.09 2.65
C PRO A 145 7.17 -27.46 3.55
N ASN A 146 7.13 -26.14 3.70
CA ASN A 146 7.94 -25.47 4.71
C ASN A 146 7.47 -25.88 6.13
N ILE A 147 8.35 -25.75 7.13
CA ILE A 147 8.01 -26.13 8.51
C ILE A 147 6.83 -25.28 9.00
N GLY A 148 5.71 -25.95 9.31
CA GLY A 148 4.45 -25.32 9.73
C GLY A 148 3.40 -25.19 8.62
N GLU A 149 3.78 -25.32 7.35
CA GLU A 149 2.85 -25.25 6.22
C GLU A 149 2.27 -26.63 5.85
N VAL A 150 1.06 -26.63 5.27
CA VAL A 150 0.42 -27.85 4.70
C VAL A 150 0.55 -27.87 3.17
N LYS A 151 0.68 -26.70 2.53
CA LYS A 151 0.88 -26.53 1.09
C LYS A 151 2.34 -26.86 0.70
N PRO A 152 2.60 -27.36 -0.53
CA PRO A 152 3.96 -27.55 -1.02
C PRO A 152 4.71 -26.21 -1.13
N SER A 153 6.04 -26.22 -0.92
CA SER A 153 6.87 -25.00 -1.00
C SER A 153 7.09 -24.50 -2.43
N ALA A 154 7.06 -25.40 -3.41
CA ALA A 154 6.97 -25.09 -4.83
C ALA A 154 6.31 -26.25 -5.59
N VAL A 155 5.73 -25.93 -6.74
CA VAL A 155 5.24 -26.89 -7.73
C VAL A 155 5.82 -26.53 -9.09
N THR A 156 6.43 -27.51 -9.74
CA THR A 156 7.06 -27.40 -11.07
C THR A 156 6.37 -28.33 -12.06
N ALA A 157 6.32 -27.93 -13.33
CA ALA A 157 5.76 -28.71 -14.42
C ALA A 157 6.39 -28.26 -15.75
N GLU A 158 6.78 -29.23 -16.59
CA GLU A 158 7.27 -28.97 -17.95
C GLU A 158 6.08 -28.88 -18.93
N VAL A 159 6.14 -27.93 -19.87
CA VAL A 159 5.09 -27.71 -20.88
C VAL A 159 5.73 -27.58 -22.26
N THR A 160 5.68 -28.67 -23.03
CA THR A 160 6.15 -28.68 -24.43
C THR A 160 5.04 -28.18 -25.38
N PHE A 161 5.38 -27.22 -26.24
CA PHE A 161 4.45 -26.66 -27.24
C PHE A 161 5.16 -26.42 -28.58
N SER A 162 4.42 -26.49 -29.69
CA SER A 162 4.99 -26.39 -31.06
C SER A 162 4.53 -25.13 -31.79
N ILE A 163 5.48 -24.22 -32.05
CA ILE A 163 5.23 -22.94 -32.74
C ILE A 163 5.67 -22.92 -34.22
N SER A 164 6.12 -24.06 -34.76
CA SER A 164 6.74 -24.14 -36.10
C SER A 164 5.80 -23.73 -37.25
N SER A 165 4.50 -23.96 -37.10
CA SER A 165 3.44 -23.65 -38.06
C SER A 165 3.04 -22.16 -38.11
N TYR A 166 3.40 -21.36 -37.11
CA TYR A 166 2.96 -19.97 -36.99
C TYR A 166 3.81 -19.00 -37.84
N LYS A 167 3.29 -17.80 -38.09
CA LYS A 167 4.02 -16.71 -38.76
C LYS A 167 5.25 -16.29 -37.95
N ALA A 168 6.28 -15.77 -38.62
CA ALA A 168 7.55 -15.37 -37.98
C ALA A 168 7.37 -14.34 -36.86
N GLN A 169 6.44 -13.39 -37.00
CA GLN A 169 6.09 -12.43 -35.96
C GLN A 169 5.62 -13.13 -34.66
N ILE A 170 4.62 -14.02 -34.77
CA ILE A 170 4.09 -14.78 -33.63
C ILE A 170 5.19 -15.64 -33.00
N ARG A 171 6.07 -16.25 -33.80
CA ARG A 171 7.24 -16.97 -33.28
C ARG A 171 8.20 -16.05 -32.52
N SER A 172 8.39 -14.81 -32.96
CA SER A 172 9.20 -13.82 -32.23
C SER A 172 8.55 -13.38 -30.91
N GLU A 173 7.21 -13.31 -30.86
CA GLU A 173 6.45 -12.99 -29.64
C GLU A 173 6.53 -14.14 -28.61
N TRP A 174 6.39 -15.40 -29.04
CA TRP A 174 6.57 -16.54 -28.13
C TRP A 174 8.03 -16.76 -27.70
N ASN A 175 9.00 -16.42 -28.56
CA ASN A 175 10.42 -16.45 -28.22
C ASN A 175 10.87 -15.25 -27.35
N SER A 176 10.02 -14.25 -27.12
CA SER A 176 10.34 -13.09 -26.27
C SER A 176 9.78 -13.18 -24.85
N LEU A 177 9.15 -14.31 -24.49
CA LEU A 177 8.76 -14.63 -23.12
C LEU A 177 9.98 -14.59 -22.18
N LYS A 178 9.80 -13.96 -21.02
CA LYS A 178 10.83 -13.77 -20.01
C LYS A 178 10.50 -14.54 -18.75
N GLU A 179 11.53 -14.77 -17.94
CA GLU A 179 11.31 -15.24 -16.57
C GLU A 179 10.34 -14.31 -15.84
N HIS A 180 9.46 -14.93 -15.05
CA HIS A 180 8.33 -14.33 -14.33
C HIS A 180 7.07 -14.00 -15.16
N ASP A 181 7.05 -14.16 -16.49
CA ASP A 181 5.83 -13.99 -17.29
C ASP A 181 4.73 -14.99 -16.86
N VAL A 182 3.49 -14.51 -16.72
CA VAL A 182 2.35 -15.34 -16.28
C VAL A 182 1.66 -15.96 -17.49
N LEU A 183 1.53 -17.29 -17.48
CA LEU A 183 0.90 -18.09 -18.53
C LEU A 183 -0.35 -18.80 -17.98
N PHE A 184 -1.30 -19.12 -18.85
CA PHE A 184 -2.54 -19.79 -18.48
C PHE A 184 -2.66 -21.14 -19.18
N LEU A 185 -2.89 -22.19 -18.39
CA LEU A 185 -3.16 -23.55 -18.84
C LEU A 185 -4.67 -23.76 -18.88
N LEU A 186 -5.19 -24.12 -20.06
CA LEU A 186 -6.61 -24.34 -20.32
C LEU A 186 -6.84 -25.81 -20.73
N SER A 187 -7.86 -26.42 -20.14
CA SER A 187 -8.38 -27.75 -20.51
C SER A 187 -9.74 -27.56 -21.14
N ILE A 188 -9.81 -27.70 -22.47
CA ILE A 188 -11.06 -27.66 -23.24
C ILE A 188 -11.44 -29.06 -23.69
N CYS A 189 -12.63 -29.52 -23.29
CA CYS A 189 -13.23 -30.76 -23.75
C CYS A 189 -14.62 -30.42 -24.32
N HIS A 190 -14.73 -30.43 -25.65
CA HIS A 190 -15.99 -30.15 -26.34
C HIS A 190 -16.91 -31.38 -26.23
N SER A 191 -18.03 -31.24 -25.53
CA SER A 191 -19.14 -32.19 -25.61
C SER A 191 -19.73 -32.16 -27.01
N PHE A 192 -19.79 -33.32 -27.69
CA PHE A 192 -20.21 -33.41 -29.10
C PHE A 192 -21.71 -33.25 -29.34
N GLU A 193 -22.52 -33.05 -28.30
CA GLU A 193 -23.95 -32.75 -28.41
C GLU A 193 -24.13 -31.27 -28.77
N PRO A 194 -24.79 -30.94 -29.90
CA PRO A 194 -25.02 -29.55 -30.29
C PRO A 194 -26.08 -28.91 -29.38
N LEU A 195 -25.68 -27.86 -28.66
CA LEU A 195 -26.60 -26.99 -27.92
C LEU A 195 -27.75 -26.52 -28.82
N SER A 196 -29.00 -26.56 -28.34
CA SER A 196 -30.13 -26.01 -29.09
C SER A 196 -29.99 -24.50 -29.27
N ALA A 197 -30.70 -23.91 -30.24
CA ALA A 197 -30.57 -22.48 -30.55
C ALA A 197 -30.85 -21.58 -29.34
N GLU A 198 -31.83 -21.94 -28.50
CA GLU A 198 -32.15 -21.20 -27.28
C GLU A 198 -31.09 -21.33 -26.17
N GLU A 199 -30.43 -22.48 -26.08
CA GLU A 199 -29.32 -22.70 -25.15
C GLU A 199 -28.06 -21.99 -25.66
N ALA A 200 -27.83 -21.98 -26.98
CA ALA A 200 -26.71 -21.30 -27.59
C ALA A 200 -26.78 -19.77 -27.41
N GLU A 201 -27.96 -19.14 -27.38
CA GLU A 201 -28.05 -17.72 -26.98
C GLU A 201 -27.69 -17.51 -25.51
N LYS A 202 -28.28 -18.32 -24.61
CA LYS A 202 -28.18 -18.16 -23.14
C LYS A 202 -26.87 -18.67 -22.53
N ALA A 203 -26.12 -19.54 -23.22
CA ALA A 203 -24.91 -20.18 -22.71
C ALA A 203 -23.75 -19.20 -22.49
N ILE A 204 -23.07 -19.35 -21.36
CA ILE A 204 -21.90 -18.55 -20.98
C ILE A 204 -20.67 -19.07 -21.75
N VAL A 205 -19.65 -18.22 -21.97
CA VAL A 205 -18.43 -18.56 -22.72
C VAL A 205 -17.79 -19.92 -22.35
N PRO A 206 -17.68 -20.32 -21.06
CA PRO A 206 -17.15 -21.65 -20.71
C PRO A 206 -17.99 -22.82 -21.25
N GLN A 207 -19.32 -22.68 -21.26
CA GLN A 207 -20.25 -23.69 -21.79
C GLN A 207 -20.17 -23.75 -23.33
N LYS A 208 -20.08 -22.60 -23.99
CA LYS A 208 -19.92 -22.48 -25.45
C LYS A 208 -18.60 -23.08 -25.96
N LEU A 209 -17.55 -23.08 -25.15
CA LEU A 209 -16.24 -23.60 -25.53
C LEU A 209 -15.96 -25.02 -25.01
N GLY A 210 -16.70 -25.52 -24.01
CA GLY A 210 -16.36 -26.78 -23.33
C GLY A 210 -15.17 -26.63 -22.37
N LEU A 211 -14.98 -25.45 -21.76
CA LEU A 211 -13.88 -25.17 -20.84
C LEU A 211 -14.13 -25.88 -19.49
N GLN A 212 -13.31 -26.89 -19.18
CA GLN A 212 -13.39 -27.63 -17.91
C GLN A 212 -12.49 -27.01 -16.84
N TYR A 213 -11.24 -26.70 -17.16
CA TYR A 213 -10.26 -26.19 -16.21
C TYR A 213 -9.44 -25.02 -16.76
N LEU A 214 -9.13 -24.08 -15.86
CA LEU A 214 -8.20 -22.98 -16.05
C LEU A 214 -7.22 -22.99 -14.87
N ARG A 215 -5.92 -22.84 -15.13
CA ARG A 215 -4.87 -22.63 -14.11
C ARG A 215 -3.93 -21.53 -14.57
N GLY A 216 -3.44 -20.74 -13.62
CA GLY A 216 -2.29 -19.85 -13.85
C GLY A 216 -0.98 -20.58 -13.54
N SER A 217 0.05 -20.27 -14.30
CA SER A 217 1.43 -20.71 -14.12
C SER A 217 2.38 -19.53 -14.35
N GLN A 218 3.64 -19.66 -13.96
CA GLN A 218 4.65 -18.63 -14.20
C GLN A 218 5.81 -19.25 -14.96
N TYR A 219 6.28 -18.56 -16.00
CA TYR A 219 7.43 -19.00 -16.78
C TYR A 219 8.72 -18.84 -15.96
N HIS A 220 9.48 -19.92 -15.87
CA HIS A 220 10.81 -19.97 -15.26
C HIS A 220 11.74 -20.63 -16.27
N MET A 221 12.87 -19.99 -16.55
CA MET A 221 13.75 -20.41 -17.63
C MET A 221 14.71 -21.49 -17.12
N ALA A 222 14.30 -22.75 -17.24
CA ALA A 222 15.08 -23.88 -16.74
C ALA A 222 16.48 -23.94 -17.38
N VAL A 223 17.51 -23.92 -16.53
CA VAL A 223 18.84 -24.41 -16.93
C VAL A 223 18.70 -25.91 -17.19
N SER A 224 19.09 -26.35 -18.39
CA SER A 224 18.74 -27.67 -18.92
C SER A 224 19.51 -28.80 -18.25
N ASP A 225 18.95 -29.35 -17.15
CA ASP A 225 19.51 -30.53 -16.49
C ASP A 225 18.44 -31.41 -15.81
N ILE A 226 18.56 -32.73 -16.08
CA ILE A 226 18.11 -33.88 -15.27
C ILE A 226 16.66 -34.44 -15.41
N ALA A 227 16.63 -35.65 -15.99
CA ALA A 227 15.75 -36.81 -15.73
C ALA A 227 14.26 -36.81 -16.15
N GLU A 228 13.99 -37.49 -17.27
CA GLU A 228 12.70 -38.12 -17.56
C GLU A 228 12.28 -39.09 -16.45
N LYS A 229 11.13 -38.84 -15.81
CA LYS A 229 10.39 -39.83 -15.00
C LYS A 229 8.89 -39.71 -15.26
N GLY A 230 8.41 -40.47 -16.25
CA GLY A 230 6.99 -40.53 -16.58
C GLY A 230 6.17 -41.35 -15.57
N THR A 231 5.08 -40.76 -15.08
CA THR A 231 3.91 -41.44 -14.50
C THR A 231 2.67 -40.60 -14.84
N ASP A 232 1.51 -41.25 -15.03
CA ASP A 232 0.29 -40.59 -15.52
C ASP A 232 -0.19 -39.43 -14.64
N ASP A 233 -0.74 -38.41 -15.30
CA ASP A 233 -0.76 -37.04 -14.79
C ASP A 233 -2.15 -36.38 -14.90
N VAL A 234 -2.51 -35.57 -13.90
CA VAL A 234 -3.74 -34.76 -13.87
C VAL A 234 -3.62 -33.54 -14.82
N TYR A 235 -2.41 -33.02 -15.02
CA TYR A 235 -2.14 -31.90 -15.92
C TYR A 235 -2.13 -32.31 -17.41
N SER A 236 -2.12 -33.62 -17.73
CA SER A 236 -2.35 -34.16 -19.09
C SER A 236 -3.67 -33.71 -19.74
N THR A 237 -4.62 -33.21 -18.95
CA THR A 237 -5.89 -32.63 -19.41
C THR A 237 -5.74 -31.23 -20.04
N PHE A 238 -4.65 -30.50 -19.74
CA PHE A 238 -4.43 -29.17 -20.33
C PHE A 238 -3.94 -29.29 -21.77
N ASN A 239 -4.71 -28.74 -22.70
CA ASN A 239 -4.48 -28.85 -24.15
C ASN A 239 -4.29 -27.50 -24.86
N ILE A 240 -4.40 -26.39 -24.14
CA ILE A 240 -4.19 -25.04 -24.66
C ILE A 240 -3.35 -24.22 -23.66
N LEU A 241 -2.30 -23.56 -24.16
CA LEU A 241 -1.46 -22.61 -23.43
C LEU A 241 -1.77 -21.19 -23.94
N VAL A 242 -2.05 -20.25 -23.04
CA VAL A 242 -2.36 -18.85 -23.35
C VAL A 242 -1.38 -17.91 -22.64
N SER A 243 -0.65 -17.12 -23.43
CA SER A 243 0.10 -15.96 -22.98
C SER A 243 -0.77 -14.68 -23.01
N ARG A 244 -0.35 -13.64 -22.28
CA ARG A 244 -0.95 -12.29 -22.34
C ARG A 244 0.15 -11.27 -22.63
N LYS A 245 -0.22 -10.06 -23.07
CA LYS A 245 0.73 -8.94 -23.20
C LYS A 245 1.37 -8.64 -21.84
N PRO A 246 2.70 -8.53 -21.73
CA PRO A 246 3.39 -8.30 -20.45
C PRO A 246 2.87 -7.09 -19.66
N GLU A 247 2.60 -5.97 -20.35
CA GLU A 247 2.03 -4.73 -19.78
C GLU A 247 0.77 -4.97 -18.92
N GLU A 248 -0.11 -5.88 -19.35
CA GLU A 248 -1.37 -6.20 -18.68
C GLU A 248 -1.25 -7.37 -17.68
N ASN A 249 -0.06 -7.97 -17.53
CA ASN A 249 0.14 -9.29 -16.91
C ASN A 249 0.73 -9.25 -15.49
N ASN A 250 0.99 -8.06 -14.96
CA ASN A 250 1.69 -7.83 -13.69
C ASN A 250 0.91 -8.25 -12.42
N PHE A 251 -0.33 -8.73 -12.56
CA PHE A 251 -1.24 -9.01 -11.43
C PHE A 251 -0.68 -10.05 -10.43
N LYS A 252 0.09 -11.06 -10.88
CA LYS A 252 0.70 -12.04 -9.97
C LYS A 252 1.71 -11.36 -9.05
N ALA A 253 2.64 -10.60 -9.61
CA ALA A 253 3.65 -9.89 -8.84
C ALA A 253 3.02 -8.91 -7.84
N ILE A 254 1.97 -8.20 -8.22
CA ILE A 254 1.23 -7.30 -7.32
C ILE A 254 0.59 -8.07 -6.15
N LEU A 255 -0.07 -9.20 -6.43
CA LEU A 255 -0.68 -10.04 -5.37
C LEU A 255 0.36 -10.70 -4.46
N GLU A 256 1.54 -11.04 -4.99
CA GLU A 256 2.64 -11.55 -4.18
C GLU A 256 3.24 -10.46 -3.30
N SER A 257 3.51 -9.26 -3.83
CA SER A 257 3.93 -8.12 -3.00
C SER A 257 2.92 -7.76 -1.91
N ILE A 258 1.61 -7.84 -2.18
CA ILE A 258 0.57 -7.62 -1.16
C ILE A 258 0.60 -8.73 -0.09
N ARG A 259 0.67 -10.00 -0.50
CA ARG A 259 0.78 -11.14 0.41
C ARG A 259 2.02 -11.06 1.29
N ASP A 260 3.14 -10.65 0.71
CA ASP A 260 4.43 -10.63 1.41
C ASP A 260 4.49 -9.43 2.37
N LEU A 261 3.92 -8.28 1.99
CA LEU A 261 3.64 -7.15 2.90
C LEU A 261 2.68 -7.52 4.05
N MET A 262 1.76 -8.46 3.84
CA MET A 262 0.88 -9.00 4.91
C MET A 262 1.59 -10.00 5.84
N ASN A 263 2.74 -10.55 5.45
CA ASN A 263 3.56 -11.45 6.27
C ASN A 263 4.67 -10.70 7.03
N GLU A 264 5.10 -9.53 6.54
CA GLU A 264 6.03 -8.64 7.22
C GLU A 264 5.30 -7.77 8.27
N THR A 265 6.05 -7.31 9.28
CA THR A 265 5.57 -6.26 10.18
C THR A 265 5.47 -4.95 9.39
N CYS A 266 4.25 -4.56 9.01
CA CYS A 266 4.01 -3.39 8.17
C CYS A 266 4.35 -2.08 8.89
N ASN A 267 5.61 -1.66 8.77
CA ASN A 267 6.20 -0.50 9.47
C ASN A 267 5.78 0.84 8.82
N VAL A 268 4.47 1.11 8.79
CA VAL A 268 3.94 2.47 8.54
C VAL A 268 4.34 3.35 9.73
N PRO A 269 4.82 4.59 9.53
CA PRO A 269 5.15 5.47 10.65
C PRO A 269 3.94 5.73 11.55
N ASP A 270 4.12 5.71 12.87
CA ASP A 270 3.03 5.80 13.86
C ASP A 270 2.12 7.02 13.65
N TRP A 271 2.71 8.17 13.28
CA TRP A 271 2.00 9.43 12.99
C TRP A 271 1.14 9.39 11.71
N LEU A 272 1.36 8.41 10.84
CA LEU A 272 0.62 8.19 9.60
C LEU A 272 -0.37 7.02 9.70
N HIS A 273 -0.11 6.04 10.57
CA HIS A 273 -0.88 4.80 10.72
C HIS A 273 -2.40 5.05 10.83
N ASP A 274 -2.84 5.81 11.83
CA ASP A 274 -4.26 6.02 12.08
C ASP A 274 -4.95 6.80 10.95
N ILE A 275 -4.27 7.79 10.38
CA ILE A 275 -4.77 8.60 9.25
C ILE A 275 -4.87 7.75 7.98
N PHE A 276 -3.93 6.82 7.76
CA PHE A 276 -3.96 5.88 6.64
C PHE A 276 -5.14 4.89 6.75
N LEU A 277 -5.49 4.48 7.97
CA LEU A 277 -6.70 3.69 8.25
C LEU A 277 -8.00 4.51 8.22
N GLY A 278 -7.91 5.84 8.14
CA GLY A 278 -9.07 6.75 8.11
C GLY A 278 -9.67 7.04 9.50
N TYR A 279 -8.88 6.90 10.56
CA TYR A 279 -9.26 7.16 11.95
C TYR A 279 -8.48 8.36 12.53
N GLY A 280 -8.84 8.79 13.74
CA GLY A 280 -8.16 9.87 14.46
C GLY A 280 -8.47 11.27 13.91
N ASP A 281 -7.51 12.18 14.09
CA ASP A 281 -7.58 13.57 13.62
C ASP A 281 -6.77 13.73 12.31
N PRO A 282 -7.39 14.12 11.18
CA PRO A 282 -6.68 14.28 9.91
C PRO A 282 -5.64 15.43 9.93
N SER A 283 -5.67 16.30 10.93
CA SER A 283 -4.66 17.35 11.13
C SER A 283 -3.42 16.89 11.91
N ALA A 284 -3.43 15.70 12.52
CA ALA A 284 -2.32 15.23 13.36
C ALA A 284 -1.00 15.06 12.60
N ALA A 285 -1.06 14.69 11.31
CA ALA A 285 0.12 14.62 10.43
C ALA A 285 0.48 15.95 9.74
N GLN A 286 -0.20 17.07 10.03
CA GLN A 286 0.28 18.38 9.58
C GLN A 286 1.56 18.74 10.31
N TRP A 287 2.52 19.31 9.59
CA TRP A 287 3.86 19.65 10.09
C TRP A 287 3.89 20.42 11.42
N ILE A 288 2.92 21.31 11.67
CA ILE A 288 2.79 22.07 12.94
C ILE A 288 2.64 21.16 14.17
N ASN A 289 2.08 19.96 13.99
CA ASN A 289 1.85 18.94 15.01
C ASN A 289 2.94 17.86 15.06
N MET A 290 3.89 17.87 14.11
CA MET A 290 4.93 16.85 13.99
C MET A 290 6.13 17.11 14.91
N PRO A 291 6.80 16.06 15.40
CA PRO A 291 8.12 16.20 16.04
C PRO A 291 9.21 16.57 15.03
N ASP A 292 10.38 16.97 15.55
CA ASP A 292 11.61 17.20 14.78
C ASP A 292 11.49 18.22 13.63
N LEU A 293 10.72 19.29 13.88
CA LEU A 293 10.58 20.46 13.00
C LEU A 293 11.94 21.13 12.70
N LEU A 294 12.13 21.53 11.44
CA LEU A 294 13.29 22.32 11.01
C LEU A 294 13.09 23.79 11.42
N GLU A 295 13.68 24.17 12.56
CA GLU A 295 13.63 25.55 13.09
C GLU A 295 14.11 26.61 12.09
N LYS A 296 15.20 26.28 11.35
CA LYS A 296 15.87 27.15 10.39
C LYS A 296 15.93 26.46 9.03
N VAL A 297 15.15 26.95 8.08
CA VAL A 297 15.07 26.41 6.70
C VAL A 297 15.70 27.40 5.72
N ASP A 298 16.56 26.88 4.85
CA ASP A 298 17.21 27.61 3.76
C ASP A 298 16.38 27.48 2.48
N PHE A 299 15.70 28.56 2.08
CA PHE A 299 14.77 28.56 0.94
C PHE A 299 15.45 28.79 -0.41
N LYS A 300 16.77 28.96 -0.45
CA LYS A 300 17.58 29.10 -1.67
C LYS A 300 16.98 30.14 -2.64
N ASP A 301 16.59 29.69 -3.83
CA ASP A 301 16.08 30.43 -4.98
C ASP A 301 14.54 30.49 -5.06
N THR A 302 13.84 30.03 -4.02
CA THR A 302 12.36 30.06 -3.96
C THR A 302 11.81 31.48 -4.10
N PHE A 303 12.54 32.48 -3.58
CA PHE A 303 12.17 33.88 -3.64
C PHE A 303 13.13 34.66 -4.54
N LEU A 304 12.57 35.30 -5.57
CA LEU A 304 13.31 36.09 -6.56
C LEU A 304 13.76 37.47 -6.02
N ASP A 305 12.96 38.08 -5.14
CA ASP A 305 13.18 39.43 -4.62
C ASP A 305 12.45 39.64 -3.28
N THR A 306 12.67 40.80 -2.62
CA THR A 306 12.07 41.11 -1.31
C THR A 306 10.59 41.49 -1.35
N ALA A 307 10.04 41.83 -2.53
CA ALA A 307 8.60 42.04 -2.69
C ALA A 307 7.87 40.69 -2.80
N HIS A 308 8.45 39.70 -3.50
CA HIS A 308 7.97 38.32 -3.56
C HIS A 308 7.82 37.75 -2.14
N VAL A 309 8.85 37.91 -1.28
CA VAL A 309 8.74 37.51 0.13
C VAL A 309 7.56 38.19 0.84
N LYS A 310 7.36 39.51 0.67
CA LYS A 310 6.25 40.23 1.31
C LYS A 310 4.88 39.81 0.75
N GLU A 311 4.79 39.50 -0.54
CA GLU A 311 3.61 38.97 -1.22
C GLU A 311 3.26 37.55 -0.72
N SER A 312 4.25 36.70 -0.48
CA SER A 312 4.07 35.31 -0.03
C SER A 312 3.53 35.17 1.40
N PHE A 313 3.76 36.16 2.28
CA PHE A 313 3.42 36.08 3.71
C PHE A 313 2.48 37.23 4.17
N PRO A 314 1.28 37.39 3.57
CA PRO A 314 0.41 38.55 3.84
C PRO A 314 -0.09 38.64 5.29
N SER A 315 -0.18 37.50 5.99
CA SER A 315 -0.63 37.41 7.40
C SER A 315 0.42 37.86 8.41
N TYR A 316 1.70 37.84 8.06
CA TYR A 316 2.83 38.02 8.98
C TYR A 316 3.49 39.41 8.84
N GLN A 317 4.28 39.81 9.84
CA GLN A 317 5.18 40.94 9.74
C GLN A 317 6.59 40.46 9.38
N VAL A 318 7.02 40.71 8.15
CA VAL A 318 8.33 40.29 7.63
C VAL A 318 9.41 41.30 8.03
N ARG A 319 10.47 40.86 8.75
CA ARG A 319 11.69 41.66 8.99
C ARG A 319 12.92 40.96 8.41
N PHE A 320 13.81 41.73 7.78
CA PHE A 320 15.02 41.23 7.12
C PHE A 320 16.27 41.52 7.96
N VAL A 321 17.09 40.50 8.19
CA VAL A 321 18.21 40.51 9.12
C VAL A 321 19.46 39.93 8.44
N LYS A 322 20.64 40.42 8.81
CA LYS A 322 21.94 39.83 8.40
C LYS A 322 22.28 38.61 9.26
N SER A 323 23.34 37.88 8.90
CA SER A 323 23.93 36.82 9.72
C SER A 323 24.18 37.23 11.17
N ASP A 324 24.50 38.51 11.39
CA ASP A 324 25.01 39.07 12.63
C ASP A 324 23.89 39.65 13.53
N GLY A 325 22.61 39.45 13.17
CA GLY A 325 21.45 39.90 13.95
C GLY A 325 21.03 41.35 13.74
N THR A 326 21.75 42.13 12.94
CA THR A 326 21.37 43.51 12.57
C THR A 326 20.35 43.53 11.42
N ASP A 327 19.40 44.48 11.44
CA ASP A 327 18.51 44.75 10.30
C ASP A 327 19.29 44.93 8.99
N ASN A 328 18.75 44.43 7.87
CA ASN A 328 19.36 44.61 6.55
C ASN A 328 18.59 45.64 5.71
N CYS A 329 19.26 46.76 5.37
CA CYS A 329 18.73 47.78 4.48
C CYS A 329 18.62 47.31 3.02
N ASP A 330 19.51 46.41 2.58
CA ASP A 330 19.59 45.90 1.21
C ASP A 330 19.57 44.35 1.22
N PRO A 331 18.39 43.71 1.36
CA PRO A 331 18.29 42.25 1.37
C PRO A 331 18.24 41.70 -0.05
N CYS A 332 19.20 40.83 -0.40
CA CYS A 332 19.18 40.02 -1.61
C CYS A 332 18.89 38.55 -1.27
N PRO A 333 18.32 37.76 -2.19
CA PRO A 333 18.32 36.31 -2.08
C PRO A 333 19.76 35.76 -2.15
N PRO A 334 20.03 34.53 -1.66
CA PRO A 334 19.10 33.61 -1.01
C PRO A 334 18.70 34.02 0.42
N PHE A 335 17.53 33.53 0.86
CA PHE A 335 16.98 33.78 2.20
C PHE A 335 16.83 32.49 3.00
N ARG A 336 17.04 32.58 4.32
CA ARG A 336 16.63 31.55 5.30
C ARG A 336 15.55 32.09 6.20
N ILE A 337 14.59 31.26 6.57
CA ILE A 337 13.54 31.59 7.53
C ILE A 337 13.84 30.87 8.84
N LYS A 338 13.68 31.57 9.96
CA LYS A 338 13.54 30.95 11.29
C LYS A 338 12.08 30.99 11.68
N PHE A 339 11.47 29.83 11.93
CA PHE A 339 10.05 29.78 12.30
C PHE A 339 9.87 30.03 13.82
N PRO A 340 8.88 30.86 14.22
CA PRO A 340 8.66 31.20 15.63
C PRO A 340 8.02 30.01 16.36
N THR A 341 8.80 29.42 17.27
CA THR A 341 8.49 28.14 17.93
C THR A 341 8.14 28.36 19.41
N ASN A 342 7.04 27.76 19.88
CA ASN A 342 6.64 27.73 21.29
C ASN A 342 7.63 26.91 22.14
N PRO A 343 7.64 27.08 23.48
CA PRO A 343 8.43 26.23 24.38
C PRO A 343 8.05 24.74 24.37
N GLU A 344 6.96 24.36 23.68
CA GLU A 344 6.57 22.96 23.40
C GLU A 344 6.94 22.48 21.99
N GLY A 345 7.76 23.22 21.23
CA GLY A 345 8.20 22.84 19.87
C GLY A 345 7.21 23.17 18.74
N ARG A 346 6.00 23.66 19.04
CA ARG A 346 4.96 23.97 18.04
C ARG A 346 5.07 25.39 17.49
N ILE A 347 4.89 25.58 16.19
CA ILE A 347 4.97 26.89 15.54
C ILE A 347 3.64 27.66 15.66
N TYR A 348 3.72 28.98 15.86
CA TYR A 348 2.53 29.83 16.01
C TYR A 348 1.66 29.87 14.73
N GLU A 349 0.35 29.67 14.88
CA GLU A 349 -0.62 29.73 13.79
C GLU A 349 -1.22 31.14 13.63
N SER A 350 -1.22 31.69 12.40
CA SER A 350 -2.03 32.85 12.01
C SER A 350 -3.23 32.43 11.13
N SER A 351 -4.17 31.68 11.72
CA SER A 351 -5.30 31.10 10.95
C SER A 351 -6.29 32.18 10.47
N PRO A 352 -6.58 32.29 9.15
CA PRO A 352 -7.64 33.17 8.67
C PRO A 352 -9.00 32.54 8.99
N ARG A 353 -9.64 32.97 10.10
CA ARG A 353 -10.92 32.43 10.56
C ARG A 353 -12.01 32.49 9.49
N SER A 354 -12.40 31.34 8.96
CA SER A 354 -13.63 31.16 8.18
C SER A 354 -14.86 31.15 9.10
N SER A 355 -15.14 32.28 9.74
CA SER A 355 -16.31 32.44 10.63
C SER A 355 -17.47 33.10 9.89
N ASN A 356 -18.33 32.29 9.27
CA ASN A 356 -19.64 32.73 8.78
C ASN A 356 -20.58 33.03 9.97
N THR A 357 -20.39 34.17 10.63
CA THR A 357 -21.32 34.70 11.64
C THR A 357 -21.25 36.22 11.65
N SER A 358 -22.35 36.88 11.32
CA SER A 358 -22.40 38.33 11.13
C SER A 358 -22.76 39.07 12.42
N SER A 359 -21.81 39.72 13.09
CA SER A 359 -22.06 40.74 14.11
C SER A 359 -20.82 41.61 14.39
N ALA A 360 -21.07 42.90 14.67
CA ALA A 360 -20.27 43.82 15.49
C ALA A 360 -18.77 44.09 15.21
N VAL A 361 -18.47 45.38 15.14
CA VAL A 361 -17.16 46.03 15.07
C VAL A 361 -16.30 45.74 16.31
N GLU A 362 -15.07 45.24 16.14
CA GLU A 362 -13.98 45.23 17.14
C GLU A 362 -12.62 45.56 16.47
N ASP A 363 -11.58 45.82 17.28
CA ASP A 363 -10.36 46.58 16.92
C ASP A 363 -9.46 45.98 15.82
N ASP A 364 -8.99 46.83 14.90
CA ASP A 364 -8.04 46.49 13.82
C ASP A 364 -6.57 46.57 14.30
N ARG A 365 -6.27 45.84 15.38
CA ARG A 365 -4.91 45.59 15.90
C ARG A 365 -4.77 44.16 16.39
N SER A 366 -4.78 43.22 15.45
CA SER A 366 -4.17 41.92 15.69
C SER A 366 -2.65 42.07 15.62
N ASP A 367 -1.95 41.65 16.67
CA ASP A 367 -0.47 41.60 16.67
C ASP A 367 -0.01 40.57 15.64
N LYS A 368 0.39 41.05 14.45
CA LYS A 368 0.91 40.19 13.39
C LYS A 368 2.21 39.53 13.85
N LEU A 369 2.20 38.21 13.92
CA LEU A 369 3.37 37.40 14.21
C LEU A 369 4.54 37.79 13.30
N GLU A 370 5.71 37.97 13.91
CA GLU A 370 6.90 38.41 13.19
C GLU A 370 7.68 37.21 12.62
N LEU A 371 8.07 37.31 11.34
CA LEU A 371 8.94 36.34 10.68
C LEU A 371 10.28 36.98 10.32
N LEU A 372 11.36 36.32 10.76
CA LEU A 372 12.73 36.77 10.58
C LEU A 372 13.37 36.08 9.36
N PHE A 373 13.76 36.90 8.38
CA PHE A 373 14.42 36.46 7.14
C PHE A 373 15.91 36.81 7.18
N GLU A 374 16.75 35.77 7.27
CA GLU A 374 18.22 35.87 7.23
C GLU A 374 18.68 35.86 5.77
N SER A 375 19.06 37.02 5.23
CA SER A 375 19.71 37.12 3.91
C SER A 375 21.19 36.79 4.01
N TYR A 376 21.72 35.93 3.13
CA TYR A 376 23.13 35.53 3.14
C TYR A 376 23.73 35.46 1.75
N ILE A 377 25.06 35.64 1.65
CA ILE A 377 25.80 35.49 0.38
C ILE A 377 26.06 33.99 0.18
N ALA A 378 25.67 33.46 -0.99
CA ALA A 378 25.93 32.06 -1.35
C ALA A 378 27.45 31.78 -1.44
N PRO A 379 27.92 30.56 -1.14
CA PRO A 379 29.30 30.18 -1.38
C PRO A 379 29.70 30.40 -2.84
N ASP A 380 30.92 30.91 -3.07
CA ASP A 380 31.47 31.07 -4.42
C ASP A 380 31.63 29.69 -5.08
N PRO A 381 30.96 29.42 -6.22
CA PRO A 381 31.11 28.15 -6.94
C PRO A 381 32.49 27.99 -7.60
N GLY A 382 33.24 29.07 -7.77
CA GLY A 382 34.58 29.09 -8.36
C GLY A 382 34.72 30.04 -9.55
N PRO A 383 35.93 30.13 -10.14
CA PRO A 383 36.28 31.14 -11.16
C PRO A 383 35.64 30.89 -12.54
N TYR A 384 34.83 29.84 -12.69
CA TYR A 384 34.32 29.36 -13.96
C TYR A 384 32.82 29.69 -14.13
N PRO A 385 32.43 30.47 -15.16
CA PRO A 385 31.02 30.84 -15.37
C PRO A 385 30.07 29.65 -15.53
N GLN A 386 30.55 28.50 -16.06
CA GLN A 386 29.74 27.30 -16.23
C GLN A 386 29.48 26.52 -14.93
N ASP A 387 30.19 26.82 -13.84
CA ASP A 387 29.98 26.19 -12.53
C ASP A 387 28.98 26.98 -11.65
N GLN A 388 28.44 28.09 -12.15
CA GLN A 388 27.39 28.84 -11.44
C GLN A 388 26.11 28.01 -11.27
N PRO A 389 25.50 27.98 -10.07
CA PRO A 389 24.32 27.18 -9.79
C PRO A 389 23.12 27.66 -10.60
N LYS A 390 22.34 26.72 -11.15
CA LYS A 390 21.11 27.05 -11.90
C LYS A 390 20.02 27.51 -10.94
N GLN A 391 19.42 28.66 -11.23
CA GLN A 391 18.44 29.32 -10.36
C GLN A 391 17.03 29.27 -10.93
N ASN A 392 16.06 29.14 -10.03
CA ASN A 392 14.64 29.31 -10.27
C ASN A 392 14.30 30.65 -10.96
N SER A 393 13.45 30.57 -12.00
CA SER A 393 12.86 31.71 -12.70
C SER A 393 11.38 31.97 -12.34
N VAL A 394 10.76 31.08 -11.56
CA VAL A 394 9.31 31.10 -11.28
C VAL A 394 9.00 31.93 -10.03
N ARG A 395 8.13 32.95 -10.17
CA ARG A 395 7.53 33.65 -9.02
C ARG A 395 6.37 32.80 -8.48
N PHE A 396 6.57 32.15 -7.35
CA PHE A 396 5.56 31.30 -6.74
C PHE A 396 4.44 32.12 -6.08
N THR A 397 3.21 31.65 -6.17
CA THR A 397 2.07 32.24 -5.45
C THR A 397 2.16 31.95 -3.95
N PRO A 398 1.50 32.73 -3.08
CA PRO A 398 1.49 32.48 -1.63
C PRO A 398 1.02 31.06 -1.25
N ILE A 399 0.09 30.50 -2.03
CA ILE A 399 -0.42 29.13 -1.85
C ILE A 399 0.66 28.08 -2.21
N GLN A 400 1.39 28.29 -3.30
CA GLN A 400 2.52 27.42 -3.67
C GLN A 400 3.68 27.55 -2.68
N VAL A 401 3.96 28.75 -2.16
CA VAL A 401 4.96 28.94 -1.09
C VAL A 401 4.52 28.25 0.20
N GLY A 402 3.23 28.30 0.57
CA GLY A 402 2.68 27.50 1.67
C GLY A 402 2.90 26.00 1.48
N ALA A 403 2.66 25.49 0.27
CA ALA A 403 2.95 24.10 -0.08
C ALA A 403 4.46 23.77 -0.04
N ILE A 404 5.34 24.69 -0.43
CA ILE A 404 6.80 24.52 -0.35
C ILE A 404 7.30 24.52 1.10
N ILE A 405 6.80 25.42 1.95
CA ILE A 405 7.11 25.45 3.40
C ILE A 405 6.72 24.12 4.04
N SER A 406 5.48 23.68 3.81
CA SER A 406 5.00 22.37 4.27
C SER A 406 5.89 21.25 3.71
N GLY A 407 6.25 21.32 2.43
CA GLY A 407 7.05 20.32 1.69
C GLY A 407 8.46 20.06 2.22
N ILE A 408 9.03 21.00 2.98
CA ILE A 408 10.38 20.87 3.55
C ILE A 408 10.31 20.33 4.99
N GLN A 409 9.17 20.46 5.65
CA GLN A 409 8.95 20.05 7.04
C GLN A 409 8.42 18.59 7.12
N PRO A 410 8.62 17.87 8.23
CA PRO A 410 8.07 16.53 8.41
C PRO A 410 6.52 16.54 8.42
N GLY A 411 5.89 15.49 7.88
CA GLY A 411 4.43 15.29 7.94
C GLY A 411 3.81 14.74 6.64
N LEU A 412 2.47 14.73 6.58
CA LEU A 412 1.67 14.43 5.39
C LEU A 412 1.19 15.71 4.71
N ILE A 413 1.25 15.76 3.38
CA ILE A 413 1.03 16.98 2.60
C ILE A 413 0.23 16.64 1.34
N MET A 414 -0.94 17.27 1.18
CA MET A 414 -1.85 17.00 0.06
C MET A 414 -2.03 18.25 -0.81
N VAL A 415 -1.20 18.39 -1.85
CA VAL A 415 -1.23 19.54 -2.76
C VAL A 415 -2.26 19.30 -3.88
N VAL A 416 -3.49 19.76 -3.67
CA VAL A 416 -4.54 19.73 -4.70
C VAL A 416 -4.40 20.94 -5.63
N GLY A 417 -4.19 20.68 -6.93
CA GLY A 417 -4.05 21.73 -7.95
C GLY A 417 -4.75 21.39 -9.27
N PRO A 418 -5.62 22.27 -9.81
CA PRO A 418 -6.16 22.18 -11.18
C PRO A 418 -5.08 22.01 -12.27
N PRO A 419 -5.42 21.59 -13.51
CA PRO A 419 -4.48 21.62 -14.63
C PRO A 419 -3.88 23.03 -14.82
N GLY A 420 -2.61 23.11 -15.23
CA GLY A 420 -1.89 24.38 -15.45
C GLY A 420 -1.36 25.09 -14.19
N THR A 421 -1.70 24.69 -12.97
CA THR A 421 -1.36 25.40 -11.72
C THR A 421 0.09 25.24 -11.21
N GLY A 422 1.05 24.92 -12.08
CA GLY A 422 2.47 24.82 -11.69
C GLY A 422 2.80 23.75 -10.65
N LYS A 423 2.03 22.64 -10.61
CA LYS A 423 2.26 21.53 -9.68
C LYS A 423 3.68 20.97 -9.79
N THR A 424 4.14 20.73 -11.02
CA THR A 424 5.49 20.22 -11.33
C THR A 424 6.56 21.16 -10.78
N ASP A 425 6.44 22.47 -11.02
CA ASP A 425 7.36 23.50 -10.54
C ASP A 425 7.39 23.59 -9.01
N THR A 426 6.23 23.46 -8.37
CA THR A 426 6.09 23.45 -6.90
C THR A 426 6.79 22.21 -6.30
N ALA A 427 6.58 21.04 -6.91
CA ALA A 427 7.24 19.79 -6.50
C ALA A 427 8.76 19.83 -6.72
N VAL A 428 9.22 20.34 -7.87
CA VAL A 428 10.65 20.54 -8.17
C VAL A 428 11.31 21.47 -7.15
N GLN A 429 10.62 22.53 -6.73
CA GLN A 429 11.17 23.46 -5.72
C GLN A 429 11.22 22.81 -4.32
N ILE A 430 10.24 21.99 -3.94
CA ILE A 430 10.30 21.16 -2.72
C ILE A 430 11.51 20.21 -2.77
N LEU A 431 11.72 19.51 -3.89
CA LEU A 431 12.85 18.60 -4.08
C LEU A 431 14.20 19.33 -4.01
N ASN A 432 14.31 20.52 -4.62
CA ASN A 432 15.51 21.37 -4.54
C ASN A 432 15.80 21.78 -3.09
N ALA A 433 14.79 22.25 -2.37
CA ALA A 433 14.95 22.66 -0.97
C ALA A 433 15.28 21.48 -0.05
N LEU A 434 14.62 20.33 -0.20
CA LEU A 434 14.94 19.11 0.56
C LEU A 434 16.38 18.63 0.31
N TYR A 435 16.86 18.64 -0.94
CA TYR A 435 18.24 18.26 -1.28
C TYR A 435 19.28 19.12 -0.55
N HIS A 436 19.06 20.44 -0.43
CA HIS A 436 20.01 21.33 0.25
C HIS A 436 19.85 21.40 1.77
N ASN A 437 18.64 21.21 2.33
CA ASN A 437 18.41 21.25 3.78
C ASN A 437 18.70 19.89 4.45
N CYS A 438 18.44 18.78 3.76
CA CYS A 438 18.53 17.42 4.30
C CYS A 438 19.51 16.52 3.50
N PRO A 439 20.80 16.89 3.35
CA PRO A 439 21.74 16.21 2.43
C PRO A 439 22.11 14.76 2.79
N SER A 440 21.68 14.26 3.95
CA SER A 440 21.82 12.86 4.38
C SER A 440 20.60 11.99 4.00
N GLN A 441 19.47 12.59 3.67
CA GLN A 441 18.23 11.90 3.33
C GLN A 441 18.19 11.48 1.84
N ARG A 442 17.19 10.67 1.48
CA ARG A 442 16.94 10.25 0.09
C ARG A 442 15.46 10.38 -0.20
N THR A 443 15.11 11.08 -1.28
CA THR A 443 13.71 11.27 -1.68
C THR A 443 13.33 10.25 -2.74
N LEU A 444 12.25 9.50 -2.51
CA LEU A 444 11.64 8.62 -3.51
C LEU A 444 10.54 9.38 -4.25
N ILE A 445 10.59 9.38 -5.57
CA ILE A 445 9.57 9.98 -6.44
C ILE A 445 8.77 8.85 -7.07
N ILE A 446 7.44 8.89 -6.95
CA ILE A 446 6.51 7.90 -7.53
C ILE A 446 5.50 8.63 -8.40
N THR A 447 5.29 8.14 -9.61
CA THR A 447 4.38 8.70 -10.62
C THR A 447 3.71 7.57 -11.41
N ASP A 448 2.42 7.70 -11.68
CA ASP A 448 1.64 6.74 -12.49
C ASP A 448 2.11 6.65 -13.96
N SER A 449 2.60 7.76 -14.53
CA SER A 449 3.04 7.85 -15.93
C SER A 449 4.50 8.24 -16.06
N ASN A 450 5.22 7.57 -16.98
CA ASN A 450 6.57 7.92 -17.38
C ASN A 450 6.69 9.38 -17.87
N GLN A 451 5.66 9.96 -18.49
CA GLN A 451 5.71 11.35 -18.95
C GLN A 451 5.78 12.32 -17.76
N ALA A 452 4.99 12.10 -16.70
CA ALA A 452 5.05 12.93 -15.51
C ALA A 452 6.41 12.84 -14.80
N LEU A 453 7.10 11.70 -14.91
CA LEU A 453 8.46 11.52 -14.42
C LEU A 453 9.48 12.27 -15.32
N ASN A 454 9.29 12.24 -16.64
CA ASN A 454 10.11 13.00 -17.60
C ASN A 454 10.02 14.52 -17.30
N ASP A 455 8.80 15.06 -17.22
CA ASP A 455 8.50 16.47 -16.93
C ASP A 455 9.15 16.94 -15.60
N LEU A 456 9.20 16.06 -14.59
CA LEU A 456 9.87 16.32 -13.31
C LEU A 456 11.40 16.30 -13.45
N PHE A 457 11.97 15.27 -14.10
CA PHE A 457 13.43 15.14 -14.25
C PHE A 457 14.02 16.30 -15.07
N GLU A 458 13.38 16.71 -16.16
CA GLU A 458 13.80 17.86 -16.97
C GLU A 458 13.86 19.13 -16.12
N LYS A 459 12.82 19.43 -15.33
CA LYS A 459 12.80 20.61 -14.45
C LYS A 459 13.76 20.51 -13.26
N ILE A 460 14.06 19.31 -12.76
CA ILE A 460 15.13 19.11 -11.74
C ILE A 460 16.51 19.40 -12.34
N MET A 461 16.74 19.04 -13.62
CA MET A 461 17.98 19.39 -14.34
C MET A 461 18.16 20.90 -14.56
N GLU A 462 17.12 21.71 -14.37
CA GLU A 462 17.15 23.19 -14.39
C GLU A 462 17.47 23.82 -13.01
N ARG A 463 17.74 23.01 -11.98
CA ARG A 463 18.08 23.49 -10.61
C ARG A 463 19.51 23.10 -10.20
N ASP A 464 19.93 23.55 -9.02
CA ASP A 464 21.23 23.23 -8.41
C ASP A 464 21.29 21.80 -7.81
N VAL A 465 20.74 20.82 -8.54
CA VAL A 465 20.71 19.40 -8.15
C VAL A 465 21.63 18.61 -9.10
N PRO A 466 22.85 18.23 -8.67
CA PRO A 466 23.79 17.54 -9.52
C PRO A 466 23.26 16.18 -10.00
N ALA A 467 23.21 15.99 -11.33
CA ALA A 467 22.70 14.79 -12.02
C ALA A 467 23.38 13.45 -11.63
N ARG A 468 24.39 13.46 -10.76
CA ARG A 468 25.02 12.29 -10.13
C ARG A 468 24.19 11.68 -8.98
N TYR A 469 23.24 12.43 -8.41
CA TYR A 469 22.34 11.98 -7.35
C TYR A 469 20.96 11.57 -7.85
N LEU A 470 20.67 11.81 -9.13
CA LEU A 470 19.42 11.44 -9.79
C LEU A 470 19.54 10.02 -10.38
N LEU A 471 18.54 9.20 -10.15
CA LEU A 471 18.45 7.82 -10.64
C LEU A 471 17.01 7.51 -11.04
N ARG A 472 16.80 6.91 -12.21
CA ARG A 472 15.51 6.40 -12.68
C ARG A 472 15.52 4.88 -12.63
N PHE A 473 14.35 4.30 -12.31
CA PHE A 473 14.03 2.89 -12.50
C PHE A 473 12.81 2.79 -13.43
N GLY A 474 12.82 1.89 -14.41
CA GLY A 474 11.63 1.50 -15.16
C GLY A 474 11.85 1.26 -16.66
N GLN A 475 10.88 0.62 -17.32
CA GLN A 475 11.03 0.21 -18.72
C GLN A 475 11.11 1.39 -19.72
N GLY A 476 10.71 2.60 -19.33
CA GLY A 476 10.87 3.85 -20.09
C GLY A 476 12.23 4.54 -19.90
N GLU A 477 13.24 3.83 -19.41
CA GLU A 477 14.59 4.37 -19.10
C GLU A 477 15.28 5.08 -20.27
N GLN A 478 14.92 4.75 -21.52
CA GLN A 478 15.53 5.30 -22.74
C GLN A 478 14.77 6.48 -23.37
N GLU A 479 13.64 6.92 -22.79
CA GLU A 479 12.72 7.88 -23.42
C GLU A 479 12.91 9.35 -22.97
N LEU A 480 13.95 9.68 -22.21
CA LEU A 480 14.23 11.07 -21.84
C LEU A 480 14.82 11.84 -23.03
N ALA A 481 14.27 13.03 -23.33
CA ALA A 481 14.77 13.91 -24.39
C ALA A 481 16.03 14.72 -23.98
N ALA A 482 16.92 14.11 -23.18
CA ALA A 482 18.10 14.74 -22.59
C ALA A 482 19.39 13.98 -22.96
N ASP A 483 20.50 14.70 -23.07
CA ASP A 483 21.85 14.15 -23.37
C ASP A 483 22.42 13.21 -22.29
N LEU A 484 21.63 12.88 -21.26
CA LEU A 484 22.05 12.15 -20.07
C LEU A 484 21.11 10.98 -19.77
N ASP A 485 21.62 9.75 -19.92
CA ASP A 485 20.91 8.52 -19.58
C ASP A 485 20.84 8.31 -18.04
N PHE A 486 19.65 8.44 -17.46
CA PHE A 486 19.38 8.31 -16.02
C PHE A 486 19.06 6.88 -15.55
N SER A 487 19.12 5.88 -16.44
CA SER A 487 19.02 4.47 -16.06
C SER A 487 20.11 4.04 -15.10
N CYS A 488 19.93 2.87 -14.46
CA CYS A 488 20.97 2.26 -13.64
C CYS A 488 22.30 2.09 -14.43
N GLN A 489 22.23 1.62 -15.67
CA GLN A 489 23.41 1.44 -16.53
C GLN A 489 24.00 2.79 -16.97
N GLY A 490 23.16 3.75 -17.34
CA GLY A 490 23.56 5.10 -17.74
C GLY A 490 24.27 5.87 -16.66
N ARG A 491 23.77 5.80 -15.41
CA ARG A 491 24.44 6.40 -14.25
C ARG A 491 25.77 5.70 -13.92
N VAL A 492 25.85 4.37 -14.03
CA VAL A 492 27.14 3.64 -13.90
C VAL A 492 28.13 4.08 -14.99
N ASN A 493 27.69 4.14 -16.25
CA ASN A 493 28.53 4.59 -17.37
C ASN A 493 29.02 6.03 -17.17
N ALA A 494 28.15 6.95 -16.76
CA ALA A 494 28.49 8.35 -16.49
C ALA A 494 29.51 8.49 -15.34
N MET A 495 29.37 7.69 -14.27
CA MET A 495 30.34 7.66 -13.16
C MET A 495 31.70 7.10 -13.62
N LEU A 496 31.71 6.06 -14.46
CA LEU A 496 32.95 5.49 -15.02
C LEU A 496 33.67 6.48 -15.94
N VAL A 497 32.94 7.16 -16.84
CA VAL A 497 33.51 8.22 -17.70
C VAL A 497 34.05 9.36 -16.84
N ARG A 498 33.30 9.85 -15.84
CA ARG A 498 33.76 10.92 -14.94
C ARG A 498 35.01 10.52 -14.13
N ARG A 499 35.16 9.25 -13.77
CA ARG A 499 36.37 8.73 -13.10
C ARG A 499 37.61 8.70 -13.99
N LEU A 500 37.43 8.62 -15.31
CA LEU A 500 38.53 8.63 -16.29
C LEU A 500 38.99 10.05 -16.67
N ILE A 501 38.18 11.07 -16.40
CA ILE A 501 38.59 12.47 -16.49
C ILE A 501 39.56 12.75 -15.34
N PRO A 502 40.84 13.10 -15.59
CA PRO A 502 41.75 13.47 -14.53
C PRO A 502 41.25 14.77 -13.88
N THR A 503 41.10 14.77 -12.56
CA THR A 503 40.83 15.99 -11.79
C THR A 503 42.07 16.88 -11.84
N THR A 504 42.09 17.83 -12.78
CA THR A 504 43.01 18.96 -12.77
C THR A 504 42.75 19.80 -11.52
N ALA A 505 43.72 19.81 -10.61
CA ALA A 505 43.73 20.63 -9.40
C ALA A 505 44.31 22.03 -9.68
#